data_AF-A0A2V6F9Z9-F1
#
_entry.id   AF-A0A2V6F9Z9-F1
#
_cell.length_a   1.000
_cell.length_b   1.000
_cell.length_c   1.000
_cell.angle_alpha   90.00
_cell.angle_beta   90.00
_cell.angle_gamma   90.00
#
_symmetry.space_group_name_H-M   'P 1'
#
loop_
_entity.id
_entity.type
_entity.pdbx_description
1 polymer ?
#
loop_
_entity_poly.entity_id
_entity_poly.type
_entity_poly.pdbx_seq_one_letter_code
_entity_poly.pdbx_strand_id
1 'polypeptide(L)'
;MGFAKLDPQMVVPTIRPIARSWERMPPTTHLIALGLFAGMLNSPAARPVELESGPLVQEFKLTLDPGRRVEAAGPLLSYERRESQTQWALSPLFSHTFDRGADVEEFDLAYPLLTYDRFGTEYRFQILQMFNFSGGQNQQENTQKRFTLFPVYFQQRSTDPALNYTALFPLYGRLKNRL
;
A
#
# COMPACT_ATOMS: atom_id res chain seq x y z
N MET A 1 -15.18 17.42 -53.41
CA MET A 1 -14.10 16.60 -52.83
C MET A 1 -13.17 17.54 -52.07
N GLY A 2 -13.28 17.58 -50.75
CA GLY A 2 -12.47 18.45 -49.90
C GLY A 2 -12.41 17.85 -48.51
N PHE A 3 -11.31 17.16 -48.20
CA PHE A 3 -11.08 16.52 -46.92
C PHE A 3 -10.80 17.58 -45.85
N ALA A 4 -11.66 17.65 -44.83
CA ALA A 4 -11.40 18.43 -43.62
C ALA A 4 -10.28 17.74 -42.83
N LYS A 5 -9.17 18.47 -42.66
CA LYS A 5 -7.98 18.04 -41.93
C LYS A 5 -8.30 18.06 -40.43
N LEU A 6 -8.36 16.91 -39.78
CA LEU A 6 -8.53 16.80 -38.33
C LEU A 6 -7.20 17.18 -37.64
N ASP A 7 -7.29 18.07 -36.65
CA ASP A 7 -6.17 18.59 -35.86
C ASP A 7 -5.76 17.56 -34.79
N PRO A 8 -4.51 17.07 -34.78
CA PRO A 8 -4.06 16.03 -33.86
C PRO A 8 -3.80 16.51 -32.43
N GLN A 9 -4.07 17.77 -32.07
CA GLN A 9 -3.83 18.29 -30.72
C GLN A 9 -5.02 18.23 -29.75
N MET A 10 -6.15 17.63 -30.13
CA MET A 10 -7.38 17.67 -29.31
C MET A 10 -7.56 16.52 -28.29
N VAL A 11 -6.51 15.76 -27.96
CA VAL A 11 -6.57 14.75 -26.89
C VAL A 11 -5.30 14.78 -26.04
N VAL A 12 -5.18 15.80 -25.19
CA VAL A 12 -4.30 15.73 -24.01
C VAL A 12 -5.20 15.90 -22.78
N PRO A 13 -5.49 14.84 -22.01
CA PRO A 13 -6.11 15.02 -20.71
C PRO A 13 -5.10 15.71 -19.80
N THR A 14 -5.36 16.99 -19.49
CA THR A 14 -4.66 17.76 -18.46
C THR A 14 -4.90 17.12 -17.10
N ILE A 15 -4.09 16.12 -16.74
CA ILE A 15 -3.96 15.69 -15.35
C ILE A 15 -3.13 16.78 -14.66
N ARG A 16 -3.80 17.63 -13.88
CA ARG A 16 -3.12 18.63 -13.06
C ARG A 16 -2.30 17.90 -12.00
N PRO A 17 -0.99 18.22 -11.82
CA PRO A 17 -0.25 17.72 -10.68
C PRO A 17 -0.90 18.29 -9.41
N ILE A 18 -1.42 17.42 -8.54
CA ILE A 18 -1.92 17.81 -7.23
C ILE A 18 -0.72 18.28 -6.43
N ALA A 19 -0.64 19.60 -6.22
CA ALA A 19 0.32 20.22 -5.35
C ALA A 19 0.12 19.64 -3.94
N ARG A 20 1.12 18.89 -3.48
CA ARG A 20 1.15 18.21 -2.19
C ARG A 20 1.17 19.25 -1.07
N SER A 21 0.01 19.62 -0.52
CA SER A 21 -0.06 20.39 0.72
C SER A 21 0.20 19.46 1.89
N TRP A 22 1.35 19.66 2.53
CA TRP A 22 1.80 18.92 3.70
C TRP A 22 1.00 19.35 4.94
N GLU A 23 -0.28 18.98 5.00
CA GLU A 23 -1.08 19.17 6.21
C GLU A 23 -0.75 18.09 7.24
N ARG A 24 0.03 18.54 8.22
CA ARG A 24 0.51 17.86 9.42
C ARG A 24 -0.63 17.12 10.14
N MET A 25 -0.49 15.82 10.37
CA MET A 25 -1.18 15.07 11.44
C MET A 25 -0.33 13.87 11.91
N PRO A 26 -0.54 13.39 13.15
CA PRO A 26 0.34 13.54 14.32
C PRO A 26 1.49 12.51 14.44
N PRO A 27 2.58 12.83 15.15
CA PRO A 27 3.83 12.06 15.16
C PRO A 27 3.84 10.79 16.04
N THR A 28 2.69 10.32 16.53
CA THR A 28 2.67 9.30 17.59
C THR A 28 2.55 7.85 17.09
N THR A 29 2.27 7.62 15.81
CA THR A 29 2.19 6.25 15.25
C THR A 29 3.53 5.76 14.67
N HIS A 30 4.47 6.68 14.39
CA HIS A 30 5.77 6.32 13.82
C HIS A 30 6.76 5.71 14.82
N LEU A 31 6.50 5.79 16.13
CA LEU A 31 7.50 5.42 17.14
C LEU A 31 7.60 3.92 17.44
N ILE A 32 6.58 3.12 17.09
CA ILE A 32 6.63 1.66 17.32
C ILE A 32 7.24 0.93 16.11
N ALA A 33 7.14 1.50 14.90
CA ALA A 33 7.79 0.96 13.70
C ALA A 33 9.26 1.39 13.56
N LEU A 34 9.66 2.55 14.10
CA LEU A 34 11.04 3.07 13.97
C LEU A 34 12.10 2.24 14.71
N GLY A 35 11.72 1.53 15.76
CA GLY A 35 12.65 0.77 16.62
C GLY A 35 13.26 -0.45 15.92
N LEU A 36 12.59 -1.01 14.92
CA LEU A 36 13.12 -2.09 14.07
C LEU A 36 13.68 -1.57 12.73
N PHE A 37 13.41 -0.30 12.38
CA PHE A 37 13.72 0.30 11.08
C PHE A 37 15.16 0.85 10.98
N ALA A 38 15.79 1.25 12.09
CA ALA A 38 17.09 1.94 12.06
C ALA A 38 18.32 1.00 11.98
N GLY A 39 18.13 -0.32 12.12
CA GLY A 39 19.24 -1.28 12.20
C GLY A 39 19.83 -1.73 10.86
N MET A 40 19.08 -1.67 9.75
CA MET A 40 19.53 -2.27 8.47
C MET A 40 19.82 -1.27 7.35
N LEU A 41 19.48 0.02 7.51
CA LEU A 41 19.71 1.06 6.49
C LEU A 41 21.17 1.53 6.37
N ASN A 42 22.08 1.05 7.23
CA ASN A 42 23.50 1.43 7.23
C ASN A 42 24.44 0.33 6.71
N SER A 43 23.94 -0.70 6.02
CA SER A 43 24.84 -1.65 5.35
C SER A 43 25.45 -0.99 4.12
N PRO A 44 26.79 -0.83 4.05
CA PRO A 44 27.45 -0.22 2.90
C PRO A 44 27.13 -1.03 1.64
N ALA A 45 26.85 -0.30 0.55
CA ALA A 45 26.54 -0.84 -0.77
C ALA A 45 27.53 -1.96 -1.15
N ALA A 46 27.07 -3.21 -1.06
CA ALA A 46 27.80 -4.35 -1.58
C ALA A 46 27.88 -4.21 -3.11
N ARG A 47 29.11 -4.31 -3.62
CA ARG A 47 29.47 -4.21 -5.05
C ARG A 47 28.70 -5.25 -5.89
N PRO A 48 28.49 -5.01 -7.20
CA PRO A 48 27.89 -6.00 -8.08
C PRO A 48 28.93 -7.09 -8.33
N VAL A 49 28.91 -8.11 -7.48
CA VAL A 49 29.55 -9.38 -7.78
C VAL A 49 28.41 -10.23 -8.32
N GLU A 50 28.51 -10.65 -9.59
CA GLU A 50 27.68 -11.73 -10.16
C GLU A 50 27.97 -12.98 -9.32
N LEU A 51 27.30 -13.07 -8.16
CA LEU A 51 27.44 -14.15 -7.21
C LEU A 51 26.34 -15.16 -7.51
N GLU A 52 26.51 -15.94 -8.58
CA GLU A 52 25.82 -17.21 -8.71
C GLU A 52 26.43 -18.22 -7.73
N SER A 53 26.31 -17.96 -6.42
CA SER A 53 26.76 -18.89 -5.37
C SER A 53 25.62 -19.86 -5.00
N GLY A 54 25.14 -20.63 -5.97
CA GLY A 54 24.19 -21.73 -5.75
C GLY A 54 22.88 -21.33 -5.03
N PRO A 55 22.22 -22.26 -4.29
CA PRO A 55 20.89 -22.01 -3.69
C PRO A 55 20.87 -20.92 -2.61
N LEU A 56 22.02 -20.34 -2.26
CA LEU A 56 22.17 -19.39 -1.18
C LEU A 56 21.95 -17.94 -1.62
N VAL A 57 22.31 -17.58 -2.85
CA VAL A 57 22.07 -16.23 -3.41
C VAL A 57 21.82 -16.37 -4.90
N GLN A 58 20.71 -15.80 -5.37
CA GLN A 58 20.32 -15.81 -6.78
C GLN A 58 19.85 -14.42 -7.19
N GLU A 59 20.35 -13.89 -8.30
CA GLU A 59 19.89 -12.63 -8.89
C GLU A 59 19.13 -12.94 -10.19
N PHE A 60 17.90 -12.45 -10.29
CA PHE A 60 17.02 -12.62 -11.43
C PHE A 60 16.70 -11.27 -12.06
N LYS A 61 16.70 -11.22 -13.39
CA LYS A 61 16.04 -10.15 -14.12
C LYS A 61 14.54 -10.44 -14.14
N LEU A 62 13.74 -9.42 -13.84
CA LEU A 62 12.29 -9.55 -13.93
C LEU A 62 11.90 -9.74 -15.41
N THR A 63 11.00 -10.69 -15.67
CA THR A 63 10.59 -11.07 -17.03
C THR A 63 9.47 -10.20 -17.58
N LEU A 64 8.66 -9.61 -16.69
CA LEU A 64 7.49 -8.80 -17.04
C LEU A 64 7.80 -7.31 -17.10
N ASP A 65 8.68 -6.82 -16.22
CA ASP A 65 9.05 -5.42 -16.09
C ASP A 65 10.58 -5.26 -16.05
N PRO A 66 11.13 -4.12 -16.50
CA PRO A 66 12.52 -3.79 -16.24
C PRO A 66 12.77 -3.70 -14.73
N GLY A 67 13.63 -4.59 -14.22
CA GLY A 67 14.02 -4.57 -12.82
C GLY A 67 14.83 -5.80 -12.43
N ARG A 68 15.26 -5.81 -11.17
CA ARG A 68 16.11 -6.85 -10.61
C ARG A 68 15.55 -7.36 -9.29
N ARG A 69 15.63 -8.67 -9.10
CA ARG A 69 15.26 -9.37 -7.89
C ARG A 69 16.46 -10.16 -7.39
N VAL A 70 16.81 -9.99 -6.12
CA VAL A 70 17.84 -10.77 -5.44
C VAL A 70 17.15 -11.60 -4.38
N GLU A 71 17.40 -12.91 -4.39
CA GLU A 71 16.95 -13.84 -3.37
C GLU A 71 18.15 -14.40 -2.64
N ALA A 72 18.02 -14.58 -1.32
CA ALA A 72 19.07 -15.13 -0.47
C ALA A 72 18.50 -16.12 0.55
N ALA A 73 19.32 -17.11 0.93
CA ALA A 73 18.95 -18.25 1.75
C ALA A 73 17.70 -18.97 1.20
N GLY A 74 17.69 -19.22 -0.11
CA GLY A 74 16.51 -19.68 -0.83
C GLY A 74 15.45 -18.56 -0.94
N PRO A 75 14.14 -18.85 -0.76
CA PRO A 75 13.06 -17.87 -0.87
C PRO A 75 12.82 -17.06 0.42
N LEU A 76 13.67 -17.23 1.44
CA LEU A 76 13.46 -16.62 2.75
C LEU A 76 13.70 -15.13 2.71
N LEU A 77 14.78 -14.66 2.08
CA LEU A 77 15.07 -13.24 1.93
C LEU A 77 14.94 -12.87 0.46
N SER A 78 14.11 -11.88 0.15
CA SER A 78 13.99 -11.35 -1.20
C SER A 78 14.05 -9.83 -1.19
N TYR A 79 14.74 -9.30 -2.18
CA TYR A 79 14.84 -7.89 -2.47
C TYR A 79 14.55 -7.64 -3.93
N GLU A 80 13.53 -6.84 -4.23
CA GLU A 80 13.13 -6.53 -5.59
C GLU A 80 13.12 -5.02 -5.82
N ARG A 81 13.72 -4.59 -6.92
CA ARG A 81 13.75 -3.18 -7.35
C ARG A 81 13.31 -3.09 -8.80
N ARG A 82 12.20 -2.38 -9.02
CA ARG A 82 11.68 -1.94 -10.32
C ARG A 82 11.93 -0.44 -10.49
N GLU A 83 11.46 0.14 -11.59
CA GLU A 83 11.65 1.58 -11.88
C GLU A 83 11.01 2.48 -10.82
N SER A 84 9.75 2.21 -10.42
CA SER A 84 9.02 2.99 -9.42
C SER A 84 8.81 2.27 -8.09
N GLN A 85 8.90 0.94 -8.09
CA GLN A 85 8.60 0.05 -6.97
C GLN A 85 9.86 -0.54 -6.33
N THR A 86 9.85 -0.65 -5.01
CA THR A 86 10.87 -1.37 -4.23
C THR A 86 10.17 -2.29 -3.24
N GLN A 87 10.57 -3.55 -3.17
CA GLN A 87 10.01 -4.54 -2.28
C GLN A 87 11.11 -5.29 -1.52
N TRP A 88 10.85 -5.55 -0.24
CA TRP A 88 11.69 -6.38 0.62
C TRP A 88 10.78 -7.40 1.32
N ALA A 89 11.14 -8.67 1.30
CA ALA A 89 10.39 -9.67 2.06
C ALA A 89 11.32 -10.63 2.78
N LEU A 90 10.93 -10.96 4.02
CA LEU A 90 11.44 -12.08 4.79
C LEU A 90 10.30 -13.11 4.90
N SER A 91 10.20 -14.01 3.92
CA SER A 91 9.12 -14.98 3.84
C SER A 91 9.17 -16.01 4.98
N PRO A 92 8.02 -16.39 5.59
CA PRO A 92 6.66 -15.84 5.45
C PRO A 92 6.34 -14.72 6.47
N LEU A 93 7.34 -14.24 7.21
CA LEU A 93 7.14 -13.42 8.39
C LEU A 93 6.95 -11.93 8.10
N PHE A 94 7.40 -11.43 6.97
CA PHE A 94 7.41 -10.00 6.71
C PHE A 94 7.49 -9.70 5.21
N SER A 95 6.71 -8.72 4.76
CA SER A 95 6.82 -8.15 3.42
C SER A 95 6.58 -6.65 3.51
N HIS A 96 7.40 -5.87 2.82
CA HIS A 96 7.22 -4.44 2.69
C HIS A 96 7.43 -4.03 1.24
N THR A 97 6.40 -3.41 0.66
CA THR A 97 6.38 -2.97 -0.72
C THR A 97 6.08 -1.47 -0.76
N PHE A 98 6.84 -0.74 -1.56
CA PHE A 98 6.65 0.69 -1.72
C PHE A 98 6.76 1.06 -3.20
N ASP A 99 5.72 1.66 -3.75
CA ASP A 99 5.66 2.15 -5.12
C ASP A 99 5.48 3.67 -5.16
N ARG A 100 6.52 4.37 -5.63
CA ARG A 100 6.50 5.83 -5.79
C ARG A 100 5.62 6.29 -6.94
N GLY A 101 5.45 5.45 -7.97
CA GLY A 101 4.68 5.79 -9.17
C GLY A 101 3.19 5.80 -8.89
N ALA A 102 2.72 4.84 -8.10
CA ALA A 102 1.31 4.71 -7.73
C ALA A 102 0.95 5.31 -6.35
N ASP A 103 1.94 5.84 -5.60
CA ASP A 103 1.79 6.28 -4.19
C ASP A 103 1.16 5.18 -3.32
N VAL A 104 1.72 3.97 -3.45
CA VAL A 104 1.27 2.76 -2.75
C VAL A 104 2.34 2.32 -1.75
N GLU A 105 1.90 1.96 -0.56
CA GLU A 105 2.73 1.38 0.49
C GLU A 105 2.00 0.20 1.10
N GLU A 106 2.61 -0.98 1.07
CA GLU A 106 2.07 -2.20 1.64
C GLU A 106 3.06 -2.76 2.66
N PHE A 107 2.52 -3.27 3.76
CA PHE A 107 3.27 -3.83 4.86
C PHE A 107 2.51 -5.00 5.46
N ASP A 108 3.12 -6.16 5.40
CA ASP A 108 2.60 -7.39 5.97
C ASP A 108 3.54 -7.92 7.04
N LEU A 109 2.99 -8.26 8.19
CA LEU A 109 3.69 -8.96 9.26
C LEU A 109 2.98 -10.28 9.55
N ALA A 110 3.72 -11.36 9.37
CA ALA A 110 3.32 -12.74 9.56
C ALA A 110 1.95 -12.99 8.93
N TYR A 111 1.86 -12.78 7.62
CA TYR A 111 0.60 -12.84 6.89
C TYR A 111 -0.24 -14.09 7.27
N PRO A 112 -1.56 -13.96 7.53
CA PRO A 112 -2.39 -12.74 7.47
C PRO A 112 -2.58 -12.05 8.84
N LEU A 113 -1.65 -12.19 9.80
CA LEU A 113 -1.84 -11.72 11.17
C LEU A 113 -1.92 -10.20 11.27
N LEU A 114 -1.11 -9.45 10.52
CA LEU A 114 -1.17 -7.99 10.48
C LEU A 114 -0.84 -7.52 9.07
N THR A 115 -1.70 -6.66 8.55
CA THR A 115 -1.60 -6.10 7.19
C THR A 115 -1.86 -4.60 7.26
N TYR A 116 -1.08 -3.82 6.53
CA TYR A 116 -1.22 -2.38 6.42
C TYR A 116 -1.00 -1.97 4.97
N ASP A 117 -2.04 -1.43 4.35
CA ASP A 117 -2.01 -0.96 2.97
C ASP A 117 -2.35 0.52 2.92
N ARG A 118 -1.64 1.28 2.10
CA ARG A 118 -1.88 2.69 1.84
C ARG A 118 -1.89 2.94 0.34
N PHE A 119 -2.94 3.58 -0.14
CA PHE A 119 -3.13 3.94 -1.55
C PHE A 119 -3.48 5.43 -1.63
N GLY A 120 -2.48 6.28 -1.88
CA GLY A 120 -2.66 7.73 -1.88
C GLY A 120 -3.22 8.26 -0.55
N THR A 121 -4.50 8.66 -0.55
CA THR A 121 -5.21 9.14 0.66
C THR A 121 -5.90 8.04 1.45
N GLU A 122 -6.07 6.85 0.86
CA GLU A 122 -6.71 5.72 1.50
C GLU A 122 -5.69 4.90 2.29
N TYR A 123 -6.10 4.38 3.44
CA TYR A 123 -5.34 3.45 4.24
C TYR A 123 -6.25 2.33 4.75
N ARG A 124 -5.66 1.15 4.94
CA ARG A 124 -6.28 -0.03 5.50
C ARG A 124 -5.30 -0.66 6.46
N PHE A 125 -5.77 -0.97 7.64
CA PHE A 125 -5.03 -1.66 8.66
C PHE A 125 -5.90 -2.79 9.18
N GLN A 126 -5.39 -4.01 9.11
CA GLN A 126 -6.12 -5.18 9.53
C GLN A 126 -5.26 -6.06 10.42
N ILE A 127 -5.84 -6.47 11.56
CA ILE A 127 -5.26 -7.42 12.49
C ILE A 127 -6.12 -8.68 12.46
N LEU A 128 -5.47 -9.80 12.14
CA LEU A 128 -6.10 -11.09 11.86
C LEU A 128 -7.17 -10.90 10.78
N GLN A 129 -8.39 -11.33 11.07
CA GLN A 129 -9.58 -11.06 10.29
C GLN A 129 -10.67 -10.39 11.15
N MET A 130 -10.34 -10.05 12.39
CA MET A 130 -11.30 -9.55 13.38
C MET A 130 -11.33 -8.03 13.38
N PHE A 131 -10.17 -7.38 13.37
CA PHE A 131 -10.07 -5.93 13.45
C PHE A 131 -9.70 -5.36 12.08
N ASN A 132 -10.54 -4.49 11.55
CA ASN A 132 -10.25 -3.76 10.32
C ASN A 132 -10.54 -2.28 10.52
N PHE A 133 -9.52 -1.47 10.28
CA PHE A 133 -9.57 -0.03 10.26
C PHE A 133 -9.28 0.41 8.84
N SER A 134 -10.16 1.17 8.23
CA SER A 134 -9.91 1.77 6.93
C SER A 134 -10.33 3.22 6.93
N GLY A 135 -9.64 4.05 6.17
CA GLY A 135 -10.04 5.43 6.00
C GLY A 135 -9.51 5.97 4.69
N GLY A 136 -10.15 7.02 4.17
CA GLY A 136 -9.78 7.58 2.88
C GLY A 136 -10.80 8.55 2.35
N GLN A 137 -10.47 9.26 1.28
CA GLN A 137 -11.38 10.15 0.57
C GLN A 137 -12.07 9.38 -0.54
N ASN A 138 -13.40 9.42 -0.58
CA ASN A 138 -14.14 8.83 -1.70
C ASN A 138 -14.10 9.75 -2.94
N GLN A 139 -14.63 9.27 -4.08
CA GLN A 139 -14.74 10.04 -5.33
C GLN A 139 -15.52 11.37 -5.21
N GLN A 140 -16.26 11.56 -4.12
CA GLN A 140 -17.03 12.78 -3.83
C GLN A 140 -16.31 13.66 -2.79
N GLU A 141 -15.00 13.48 -2.60
CA GLU A 141 -14.14 14.18 -1.64
C GLU A 141 -14.58 14.05 -0.17
N ASN A 142 -15.44 13.08 0.11
CA ASN A 142 -15.91 12.82 1.46
C ASN A 142 -14.94 11.84 2.15
N THR A 143 -14.32 12.33 3.22
CA THR A 143 -13.44 11.52 4.06
C THR A 143 -14.27 10.55 4.89
N GLN A 144 -14.06 9.26 4.68
CA GLN A 144 -14.69 8.19 5.45
C GLN A 144 -13.64 7.49 6.33
N LYS A 145 -14.05 7.11 7.53
CA LYS A 145 -13.32 6.28 8.48
C LYS A 145 -14.22 5.14 8.92
N ARG A 146 -13.75 3.92 8.75
CA ARG A 146 -14.46 2.67 9.03
C ARG A 146 -13.69 1.89 10.08
N PHE A 147 -14.43 1.37 11.03
CA PHE A 147 -13.93 0.44 12.02
C PHE A 147 -14.85 -0.78 12.06
N THR A 148 -14.25 -1.95 12.00
CA THR A 148 -14.94 -3.23 12.00
C THR A 148 -14.30 -4.15 13.03
N LEU A 149 -15.14 -4.72 13.89
CA LEU A 149 -14.82 -5.84 14.74
C LEU A 149 -15.74 -7.00 14.33
N PHE A 150 -15.27 -7.82 13.41
CA PHE A 150 -16.05 -8.92 12.87
C PHE A 150 -16.24 -10.04 13.91
N PRO A 151 -17.44 -10.66 13.99
CA PRO A 151 -18.67 -10.38 13.23
C PRO A 151 -19.64 -9.42 13.94
N VAL A 152 -19.24 -8.83 15.07
CA VAL A 152 -20.18 -8.22 16.02
C VAL A 152 -20.42 -6.74 15.82
N TYR A 153 -19.40 -5.95 15.50
CA TYR A 153 -19.50 -4.49 15.54
C TYR A 153 -18.96 -3.83 14.28
N PHE A 154 -19.74 -2.91 13.73
CA PHE A 154 -19.42 -2.18 12.52
C PHE A 154 -19.74 -0.71 12.71
N GLN A 155 -18.77 0.14 12.39
CA GLN A 155 -18.93 1.58 12.51
C GLN A 155 -18.34 2.28 11.28
N GLN A 156 -19.07 3.27 10.79
CA GLN A 156 -18.59 4.20 9.79
C GLN A 156 -18.86 5.63 10.24
N ARG A 157 -17.83 6.46 10.12
CA ARG A 157 -17.87 7.91 10.31
C ARG A 157 -17.37 8.58 9.04
N SER A 158 -18.02 9.64 8.62
CA SER A 158 -17.87 10.29 7.32
C SER A 158 -18.20 11.78 7.49
N THR A 159 -17.71 12.63 6.59
CA THR A 159 -18.08 14.05 6.60
C THR A 159 -19.55 14.25 6.24
N ASP A 160 -20.14 13.37 5.43
CA ASP A 160 -21.58 13.30 5.18
C ASP A 160 -22.28 12.51 6.30
N PRO A 161 -23.16 13.15 7.10
CA PRO A 161 -23.94 12.47 8.13
C PRO A 161 -24.83 11.34 7.59
N ALA A 162 -25.25 11.39 6.33
CA ALA A 162 -26.09 10.35 5.73
C ALA A 162 -25.37 8.99 5.61
N LEU A 163 -24.04 9.01 5.55
CA LEU A 163 -23.18 7.83 5.47
C LEU A 163 -22.73 7.32 6.85
N ASN A 164 -23.03 8.05 7.92
CA ASN A 164 -22.69 7.63 9.28
C ASN A 164 -23.64 6.51 9.74
N TYR A 165 -23.05 5.44 10.28
CA TYR A 165 -23.81 4.36 10.90
C TYR A 165 -23.00 3.63 11.96
N THR A 166 -23.72 2.99 12.86
CA THR A 166 -23.19 2.03 13.82
C THR A 166 -24.13 0.83 13.82
N ALA A 167 -23.58 -0.37 13.71
CA ALA A 167 -24.31 -1.61 13.71
C ALA A 167 -23.66 -2.61 14.67
N LEU A 168 -24.50 -3.32 15.40
CA LEU A 168 -24.16 -4.42 16.29
C LEU A 168 -24.88 -5.66 15.75
N PHE A 169 -24.21 -6.47 14.95
CA PHE A 169 -24.81 -7.62 14.31
C PHE A 169 -24.93 -8.81 15.28
N PRO A 170 -26.03 -9.58 15.29
CA PRO A 170 -27.25 -9.43 14.46
C PRO A 170 -28.36 -8.56 15.10
N LEU A 171 -28.07 -7.90 16.22
CA LEU A 171 -29.10 -7.32 17.10
C LEU A 171 -29.61 -5.94 16.65
N TYR A 172 -28.75 -5.09 16.09
CA TYR A 172 -29.04 -3.67 15.88
C TYR A 172 -28.25 -3.03 14.73
N GLY A 173 -28.84 -2.02 14.11
CA GLY A 173 -28.21 -1.18 13.09
C GLY A 173 -28.26 -1.75 11.67
N ARG A 174 -27.99 -0.88 10.70
CA ARG A 174 -27.99 -1.23 9.27
C ARG A 174 -26.61 -0.95 8.68
N LEU A 175 -26.05 -1.94 8.00
CA LEU A 175 -24.85 -1.77 7.20
C LEU A 175 -25.23 -0.99 5.94
N LYS A 176 -24.48 0.08 5.63
CA LYS A 176 -24.63 0.85 4.39
C LYS A 176 -23.39 0.65 3.53
N ASN A 177 -23.57 0.59 2.21
CA ASN A 177 -22.49 0.54 1.22
C ASN A 177 -21.44 -0.56 1.48
N ARG A 178 -21.89 -1.80 1.69
CA ARG A 178 -21.05 -3.00 1.60
C ARG A 178 -21.59 -3.87 0.46
N LEU A 179 -20.83 -3.97 -0.62
CA LEU A 179 -20.99 -4.90 -1.73
C LEU A 179 -19.73 -5.77 -1.78
#